data_AF-A0A518EP28-F1
#
_entry.id   AF-A0A518EP28-F1
#
_cell.length_a   1.000
_cell.length_b   1.000
_cell.length_c   1.000
_cell.angle_alpha   90.00
_cell.angle_beta   90.00
_cell.angle_gamma   90.00
#
_symmetry.space_group_name_H-M   'P 1'
#
loop_
_entity.id
_entity.type
_entity.pdbx_description
1 polymer ?
#
loop_
_entity_poly.entity_id
_entity_poly.type
_entity_poly.pdbx_seq_one_letter_code
_entity_poly.pdbx_strand_id
1 'polypeptide(L)'
;MTRPSSAPRGRTLDARVSDDIGAFEFATLRGSDATVASAPYEVQIFGPPGTTAQLFTARTSPAVTGTYLRTPSGLQGLDPNILRLLGTVTVPSGRAPGVLQIPISSDPALIGTTLFLQAALSSSASPTGMAWSNRLRALIQAP
;
A
#
# COMPACT_ATOMS: atom_id res chain seq x y z
N MET A 1 -23.20 -52.93 -11.28
CA MET A 1 -22.28 -52.73 -10.15
C MET A 1 -21.36 -51.57 -10.51
N THR A 2 -21.15 -50.66 -9.56
CA THR A 2 -21.18 -49.21 -9.75
C THR A 2 -19.84 -48.59 -10.15
N ARG A 3 -19.86 -47.72 -11.16
CA ARG A 3 -18.77 -46.83 -11.58
C ARG A 3 -18.51 -45.81 -10.46
N PRO A 4 -17.28 -45.58 -9.98
CA PRO A 4 -17.05 -44.53 -9.01
C PRO A 4 -17.30 -43.17 -9.68
N SER A 5 -18.25 -42.43 -9.11
CA SER A 5 -18.64 -41.09 -9.53
C SER A 5 -17.46 -40.13 -9.39
N SER A 6 -17.13 -39.44 -10.48
CA SER A 6 -16.29 -38.25 -10.50
C SER A 6 -16.96 -37.14 -9.69
N ALA A 7 -16.59 -36.99 -8.42
CA ALA A 7 -16.76 -35.73 -7.72
C ALA A 7 -15.56 -34.85 -8.10
N PRO A 8 -15.74 -33.64 -8.68
CA PRO A 8 -14.67 -32.68 -8.69
C PRO A 8 -14.44 -32.33 -7.22
N ARG A 9 -13.26 -32.68 -6.69
CA ARG A 9 -12.79 -32.11 -5.43
C ARG A 9 -12.62 -30.63 -5.69
N GLY A 10 -13.68 -29.87 -5.38
CA GLY A 10 -13.61 -28.46 -5.10
C GLY A 10 -12.50 -28.30 -4.08
N ARG A 11 -11.33 -27.87 -4.56
CA ARG A 11 -10.28 -27.40 -3.69
C ARG A 11 -10.84 -26.11 -3.12
N THR A 12 -11.41 -26.28 -1.94
CA THR A 12 -11.63 -25.26 -0.94
C THR A 12 -10.50 -24.23 -1.01
N LEU A 13 -10.85 -23.04 -1.51
CA LEU A 13 -10.15 -21.78 -1.28
C LEU A 13 -10.20 -21.39 0.21
N ASP A 14 -10.77 -22.23 1.06
CA ASP A 14 -10.80 -22.07 2.50
C ASP A 14 -9.48 -22.54 3.12
N ALA A 15 -8.92 -21.68 3.97
CA ALA A 15 -7.76 -21.89 4.83
C ALA A 15 -6.41 -21.38 4.32
N ARG A 16 -6.41 -20.17 3.77
CA ARG A 16 -5.65 -19.00 4.22
C ARG A 16 -6.25 -17.83 3.44
N VAL A 17 -6.52 -16.71 4.10
CA VAL A 17 -6.61 -15.44 3.36
C VAL A 17 -5.20 -15.22 2.83
N SER A 18 -4.91 -15.83 1.67
CA SER A 18 -3.89 -15.33 0.78
C SER A 18 -4.37 -13.93 0.47
N ASP A 19 -3.56 -12.93 0.83
CA ASP A 19 -3.69 -11.61 0.27
C ASP A 19 -3.47 -11.76 -1.23
N ASP A 20 -4.50 -12.20 -1.96
CA ASP A 20 -4.51 -12.25 -3.41
C ASP A 20 -4.57 -10.80 -3.86
N ILE A 21 -3.38 -10.20 -3.89
CA ILE A 21 -3.11 -8.90 -4.47
C ILE A 21 -3.33 -9.09 -5.97
N GLY A 22 -4.55 -8.78 -6.42
CA GLY A 22 -4.85 -8.72 -7.85
C GLY A 22 -3.77 -7.91 -8.58
N ALA A 23 -3.03 -8.57 -9.48
CA ALA A 23 -2.10 -8.03 -10.47
C ALA A 23 -0.83 -7.27 -10.01
N PHE A 24 -0.51 -7.21 -8.72
CA PHE A 24 0.75 -6.60 -8.22
C PHE A 24 1.41 -7.46 -7.15
N GLU A 25 1.84 -8.67 -7.52
CA GLU A 25 2.44 -9.69 -6.63
C GLU A 25 3.81 -9.31 -6.00
N PHE A 26 4.22 -8.03 -6.07
CA PHE A 26 5.45 -7.52 -5.45
C PHE A 26 5.16 -6.22 -4.71
N ALA A 27 5.77 -6.04 -3.52
CA ALA A 27 5.66 -4.85 -2.69
C ALA A 27 5.75 -3.55 -3.52
N THR A 28 4.59 -2.96 -3.78
CA THR A 28 4.41 -1.79 -4.62
C THR A 28 4.96 -0.54 -3.94
N LEU A 29 4.90 -0.46 -2.62
CA LEU A 29 5.36 0.68 -1.85
C LEU A 29 6.61 0.31 -1.05
N ARG A 30 7.71 1.04 -1.24
CA ARG A 30 8.99 0.83 -0.54
C ARG A 30 9.56 2.15 -0.01
N GLY A 31 10.31 2.04 1.08
CA GLY A 31 10.96 3.14 1.80
C GLY A 31 11.63 2.59 3.04
N SER A 32 12.44 3.39 3.73
CA SER A 32 13.12 2.96 4.96
C SER A 32 12.15 2.90 6.16
N ASP A 33 12.38 1.98 7.10
CA ASP A 33 11.57 1.85 8.33
C ASP A 33 11.79 3.01 9.33
N ALA A 34 12.71 3.92 9.02
CA ALA A 34 12.97 5.12 9.79
C ALA A 34 13.19 6.32 8.86
N THR A 35 12.91 7.50 9.39
CA THR A 35 13.18 8.79 8.76
C THR A 35 13.62 9.79 9.83
N VAL A 36 14.17 10.91 9.40
CA VAL A 36 14.74 11.94 10.25
C VAL A 36 13.86 13.19 10.17
N ALA A 37 13.56 13.79 11.33
CA ALA A 37 12.85 15.06 11.37
C ALA A 37 13.60 16.12 10.56
N SER A 38 12.89 16.97 9.82
CA SER A 38 13.46 17.98 8.90
C SER A 38 14.16 17.44 7.65
N ALA A 39 14.21 16.12 7.44
CA ALA A 39 14.73 15.52 6.21
C ALA A 39 13.59 15.04 5.31
N PRO A 40 13.73 15.11 3.98
CA PRO A 40 12.76 14.50 3.08
C PRO A 40 12.83 12.97 3.23
N TYR A 41 11.66 12.34 3.33
CA TYR A 41 11.53 10.89 3.32
C TYR A 41 11.18 10.39 1.93
N GLU A 42 12.07 9.59 1.34
CA GLU A 42 11.84 9.01 0.02
C GLU A 42 10.94 7.78 0.09
N VAL A 43 9.94 7.75 -0.79
CA VAL A 43 9.09 6.60 -1.02
C VAL A 43 9.10 6.24 -2.50
N GLN A 44 9.33 4.96 -2.77
CA GLN A 44 9.39 4.38 -4.09
C GLN A 44 8.14 3.55 -4.37
N ILE A 45 7.61 3.69 -5.58
CA ILE A 45 6.39 3.06 -6.04
C ILE A 45 6.67 2.24 -7.29
N PHE A 46 6.45 0.93 -7.19
CA PHE A 46 6.75 -0.06 -8.23
C PHE A 46 5.47 -0.55 -8.91
N GLY A 47 5.47 -0.59 -10.24
CA GLY A 47 4.35 -1.07 -11.01
C GLY A 47 4.63 -1.07 -12.51
N PRO A 48 3.67 -1.50 -13.35
CA PRO A 48 3.73 -1.28 -14.78
C PRO A 48 3.91 0.21 -15.11
N PRO A 49 4.68 0.55 -16.17
CA PRO A 49 4.78 1.92 -16.65
C PRO A 49 3.41 2.56 -16.88
N GLY A 50 3.28 3.82 -16.50
CA GLY A 50 2.00 4.55 -16.60
C GLY A 50 1.01 4.26 -15.47
N THR A 51 1.34 3.39 -14.51
CA THR A 51 0.57 3.30 -13.25
C THR A 51 0.64 4.63 -12.51
N THR A 52 -0.52 5.18 -12.16
CA THR A 52 -0.61 6.36 -11.29
C THR A 52 -0.87 5.90 -9.87
N ALA A 53 -0.16 6.48 -8.92
CA ALA A 53 -0.26 6.18 -7.51
C ALA A 53 -0.55 7.46 -6.71
N GLN A 54 -1.58 7.41 -5.87
CA GLN A 54 -1.91 8.42 -4.88
C GLN A 54 -1.42 7.92 -3.51
N LEU A 55 -0.46 8.62 -2.91
CA LEU A 55 0.14 8.23 -1.64
C LEU A 55 -0.58 8.92 -0.48
N PHE A 56 -1.09 8.13 0.45
CA PHE A 56 -1.81 8.61 1.62
C PHE A 56 -1.07 8.34 2.91
N THR A 57 -1.39 9.13 3.94
CA THR A 57 -0.95 8.92 5.32
C THR A 57 -2.12 8.96 6.29
N ALA A 58 -1.95 8.30 7.44
CA ALA A 58 -2.77 8.47 8.62
C ALA A 58 -1.81 8.74 9.81
N ARG A 59 -1.95 9.92 10.44
CA ARG A 59 -1.02 10.38 11.50
C ARG A 59 -1.55 10.22 12.92
N THR A 60 -2.80 9.81 13.09
CA THR A 60 -3.41 9.63 14.42
C THR A 60 -3.52 8.15 14.77
N SER A 61 -3.21 7.79 16.02
CA SER A 61 -3.45 6.44 16.53
C SER A 61 -4.91 6.28 17.00
N PRO A 62 -5.59 5.18 16.66
CA PRO A 62 -5.11 4.13 15.78
C PRO A 62 -5.12 4.60 14.31
N ALA A 63 -3.99 4.48 13.61
CA ALA A 63 -3.91 4.77 12.17
C ALA A 63 -4.64 3.71 11.33
N VAL A 64 -5.04 2.63 12.00
CA VAL A 64 -5.71 1.44 11.49
C VAL A 64 -6.91 1.20 12.41
N THR A 65 -8.09 1.71 12.05
CA THR A 65 -9.33 1.24 12.70
C THR A 65 -9.71 -0.10 12.07
N GLY A 66 -10.27 -0.99 12.90
CA GLY A 66 -10.40 -2.44 12.65
C GLY A 66 -11.28 -2.88 11.46
N THR A 67 -11.57 -2.01 10.51
CA THR A 67 -12.35 -2.30 9.31
C THR A 67 -11.50 -2.03 8.08
N TYR A 68 -10.82 -3.06 7.59
CA TYR A 68 -10.17 -3.01 6.29
C TYR A 68 -11.23 -2.87 5.20
N LEU A 69 -11.14 -1.85 4.34
CA LEU A 69 -11.94 -1.82 3.13
C LEU A 69 -11.29 -2.76 2.11
N ARG A 70 -11.95 -3.87 1.82
CA ARG A 70 -11.52 -4.82 0.80
C ARG A 70 -11.95 -4.32 -0.58
N THR A 71 -10.97 -4.14 -1.46
CA THR A 71 -11.22 -3.95 -2.89
C THR A 71 -10.88 -5.25 -3.63
N PRO A 72 -11.34 -5.43 -4.88
CA PRO A 72 -10.96 -6.59 -5.70
C PRO A 72 -9.44 -6.75 -5.91
N SER A 73 -8.67 -5.69 -5.65
CA SER A 73 -7.24 -5.62 -5.98
C SER A 73 -6.37 -5.17 -4.80
N GLY A 74 -6.85 -5.30 -3.56
CA GLY A 74 -6.07 -4.96 -2.36
C GLY A 74 -6.92 -4.64 -1.13
N LEU A 75 -6.23 -4.40 0.00
CA LEU A 75 -6.86 -4.01 1.26
C LEU A 75 -6.45 -2.60 1.62
N GLN A 76 -7.41 -1.69 1.75
CA GLN A 76 -7.15 -0.41 2.40
C GLN A 76 -6.94 -0.68 3.89
N GLY A 77 -5.71 -0.48 4.35
CA GLY A 77 -5.30 -0.75 5.73
C GLY A 77 -5.10 0.49 6.58
N LEU A 78 -5.20 1.67 6.00
CA LEU A 78 -5.31 2.94 6.73
C LEU A 78 -6.78 3.35 6.87
N ASP A 79 -7.13 3.93 8.01
CA ASP A 79 -8.51 4.37 8.27
C ASP A 79 -8.96 5.45 7.27
N PRO A 80 -10.03 5.21 6.47
CA PRO A 80 -10.52 6.14 5.45
C PRO A 80 -10.89 7.52 5.97
N ASN A 81 -11.31 7.64 7.24
CA ASN A 81 -11.81 8.90 7.79
C ASN A 81 -10.69 9.88 8.16
N ILE A 82 -9.45 9.40 8.27
CA ILE A 82 -8.28 10.18 8.67
C ILE A 82 -7.17 10.14 7.61
N LEU A 83 -7.48 9.63 6.41
CA LEU A 83 -6.56 9.63 5.29
C LEU A 83 -6.27 11.05 4.83
N ARG A 84 -4.99 11.35 4.65
CA ARG A 84 -4.52 12.57 3.99
C ARG A 84 -3.66 12.22 2.80
N LEU A 85 -4.01 12.76 1.63
CA LEU A 85 -3.17 12.68 0.43
C LEU A 85 -1.88 13.47 0.66
N LEU A 86 -0.74 12.82 0.42
CA LEU A 86 0.58 13.44 0.45
C LEU A 86 1.06 13.84 -0.94
N GLY A 87 0.67 13.08 -1.96
CA GLY A 87 1.06 13.38 -3.32
C GLY A 87 0.63 12.29 -4.29
N THR A 88 0.86 12.57 -5.58
CA THR A 88 0.56 11.66 -6.68
C THR A 88 1.82 11.50 -7.52
N VAL A 89 2.11 10.29 -7.97
CA VAL A 89 3.22 10.02 -8.91
C VAL A 89 2.79 9.01 -9.95
N THR A 90 3.35 9.13 -11.14
CA THR A 90 3.20 8.13 -12.20
C THR A 90 4.49 7.35 -12.32
N VAL A 91 4.40 6.03 -12.37
CA VAL A 91 5.55 5.15 -12.60
C VAL A 91 6.09 5.42 -14.02
N PRO A 92 7.35 5.86 -14.14
CA PRO A 92 7.92 6.26 -15.42
C PRO A 92 8.09 5.06 -16.36
N SER A 93 8.31 5.35 -17.65
CA SER A 93 8.77 4.35 -18.60
C SER A 93 10.20 3.90 -18.26
N GLY A 94 10.56 2.66 -18.59
CA GLY A 94 11.93 2.17 -18.43
C GLY A 94 12.26 1.42 -17.13
N ARG A 95 11.29 0.79 -16.47
CA ARG A 95 11.45 -0.06 -15.26
C ARG A 95 11.89 0.68 -13.98
N ALA A 96 12.11 1.99 -14.02
CA ALA A 96 12.37 2.77 -12.81
C ALA A 96 11.08 2.91 -11.97
N PRO A 97 11.17 2.95 -10.63
CA PRO A 97 10.02 3.23 -9.78
C PRO A 97 9.59 4.70 -9.90
N GLY A 98 8.32 4.98 -9.62
CA GLY A 98 7.88 6.33 -9.28
C GLY A 98 8.47 6.72 -7.93
N VAL A 99 8.91 7.96 -7.77
CA VAL A 99 9.53 8.44 -6.52
C VAL A 99 8.76 9.65 -5.99
N LEU A 100 8.42 9.63 -4.70
CA LEU A 100 7.86 10.76 -3.97
C LEU A 100 8.77 11.11 -2.79
N GLN A 101 9.09 12.39 -2.66
CA GLN A 101 9.78 12.94 -1.50
C GLN A 101 8.74 13.56 -0.56
N ILE A 102 8.64 13.01 0.64
CA ILE A 102 7.68 13.45 1.65
C ILE A 102 8.40 14.37 2.63
N PRO A 103 8.02 15.66 2.72
CA PRO A 103 8.62 16.55 3.70
C PRO A 103 8.20 16.12 5.11
N ILE A 104 9.19 15.79 5.94
CA ILE A 104 9.00 15.53 7.36
C ILE A 104 9.22 16.86 8.11
N SER A 105 8.22 17.28 8.87
CA SER A 105 8.29 18.51 9.67
C SER A 105 9.41 18.42 10.71
N SER A 106 9.98 19.57 11.06
CA SER A 106 10.98 19.73 12.12
C SER A 106 10.36 19.79 13.53
N ASP A 107 9.03 19.68 13.64
CA ASP A 107 8.31 19.71 14.93
C ASP A 107 8.83 18.60 15.88
N PRO A 108 9.40 18.96 17.04
CA PRO A 108 9.90 17.98 18.01
C PRO A 108 8.82 17.02 18.51
N ALA A 109 7.55 17.41 18.49
CA ALA A 109 6.43 16.55 18.90
C ALA A 109 6.23 15.33 17.99
N LEU A 110 6.82 15.34 16.79
CA LEU A 110 6.77 14.20 15.86
C LEU A 110 7.87 13.17 16.11
N ILE A 111 8.94 13.52 16.85
CA ILE A 111 10.03 12.59 17.14
C ILE A 111 9.49 11.44 18.00
N GLY A 112 9.83 10.21 17.64
CA GLY A 112 9.31 8.99 18.27
C GLY A 112 7.92 8.57 17.76
N THR A 113 7.26 9.38 16.93
CA THR A 113 6.00 9.00 16.28
C THR A 113 6.26 8.16 15.02
N THR A 114 5.25 7.41 14.58
CA THR A 114 5.31 6.60 13.37
C THR A 114 4.48 7.21 12.26
N LEU A 115 5.10 7.41 11.10
CA LEU A 115 4.42 7.72 9.85
C LEU A 115 3.85 6.43 9.27
N PHE A 116 2.54 6.36 9.07
CA PHE A 116 1.89 5.27 8.34
C PHE A 116 1.53 5.72 6.93
N LEU A 117 1.86 4.90 5.94
CA LEU A 117 1.67 5.18 4.52
C LEU A 117 1.03 4.02 3.77
N GLN A 118 0.24 4.35 2.75
CA GLN A 118 -0.31 3.40 1.80
C GLN A 118 -0.67 4.14 0.50
N ALA A 119 -0.52 3.48 -0.64
CA ALA A 119 -0.86 4.04 -1.94
C ALA A 119 -2.13 3.41 -2.53
N ALA A 120 -2.96 4.23 -3.16
CA ALA A 120 -4.00 3.77 -4.09
C ALA A 120 -3.45 3.88 -5.52
N LEU A 121 -3.55 2.81 -6.28
CA LEU A 121 -2.94 2.63 -7.59
C LEU A 121 -4.04 2.52 -8.65
N SER A 122 -3.89 3.23 -9.75
CA SER A 122 -4.72 3.06 -10.94
C SER A 122 -3.84 2.80 -12.15
N SER A 123 -4.18 1.77 -12.92
CA SER A 123 -3.52 1.48 -14.20
C SER A 123 -4.52 0.86 -15.17
N SER A 124 -4.23 0.92 -16.47
CA SER A 124 -5.02 0.22 -17.50
C SER A 124 -4.99 -1.30 -17.34
N ALA A 125 -4.05 -1.84 -16.55
CA ALA A 125 -3.97 -3.26 -16.19
C ALA A 125 -4.86 -3.63 -14.99
N SER A 126 -5.51 -2.66 -14.33
CA SER A 126 -6.48 -2.90 -13.24
C SER A 126 -7.92 -2.62 -13.73
N PRO A 127 -8.59 -3.60 -14.36
CA PRO A 127 -9.89 -3.40 -15.01
C PRO A 127 -11.04 -3.06 -14.04
N THR A 128 -10.86 -3.27 -12.73
CA THR A 128 -11.85 -3.00 -11.67
C THR A 128 -11.65 -1.69 -10.91
N GLY A 129 -10.73 -0.82 -11.35
CA GLY A 129 -10.47 0.48 -10.72
C GLY A 129 -9.23 0.49 -9.83
N MET A 130 -9.27 1.23 -8.70
CA MET A 130 -8.12 1.45 -7.82
C MET A 130 -7.75 0.22 -6.98
N ALA A 131 -6.45 -0.07 -6.88
CA ALA A 131 -5.84 -1.11 -6.07
C ALA A 131 -5.05 -0.51 -4.90
N TRP A 132 -5.10 -1.11 -3.71
CA TRP A 132 -4.33 -0.62 -2.56
C TRP A 132 -3.01 -1.37 -2.42
N SER A 133 -1.91 -0.63 -2.23
CA SER A 133 -0.56 -1.19 -2.00
C SER A 133 -0.43 -1.89 -0.65
N ASN A 134 0.72 -2.54 -0.42
CA ASN A 134 1.17 -2.81 0.94
C ASN A 134 1.24 -1.52 1.78
N ARG A 135 1.11 -1.64 3.10
CA ARG A 135 1.38 -0.55 4.03
C ARG A 135 2.88 -0.39 4.23
N LEU A 136 3.29 0.84 4.49
CA LEU A 136 4.62 1.19 4.94
C LEU A 136 4.54 1.96 6.25
N ARG A 137 5.53 1.77 7.12
CA ARG A 137 5.68 2.51 8.37
C ARG A 137 7.10 3.05 8.48
N ALA A 138 7.25 4.27 8.97
CA ALA A 138 8.57 4.85 9.24
C ALA A 138 8.56 5.53 10.62
N LEU A 139 9.50 5.14 11.49
CA LEU A 139 9.73 5.84 12.77
C LEU A 139 10.42 7.18 12.49
N ILE A 140 9.86 8.27 13.01
CA ILE A 140 10.49 9.59 12.92
C ILE A 140 11.51 9.72 14.05
N GLN A 141 12.76 9.95 13.69
CA GLN A 141 13.89 10.09 14.60
C GLN A 141 14.35 11.55 14.67
N ALA A 142 15.10 11.86 15.72
CA ALA A 142 15.83 13.13 15.79
C ALA A 142 16.88 13.21 14.67
N PRO A 143 17.28 14.43 14.27
CA PRO A 143 18.41 14.68 13.36
C PRO A 143 19.71 13.99 13.76
#